data_AF-A0A8S3VDE6-F1
#
_entry.id   AF-A0A8S3VDE6-F1
#
_cell.length_a   1.000
_cell.length_b   1.000
_cell.length_c   1.000
_cell.angle_alpha   90.00
_cell.angle_beta   90.00
_cell.angle_gamma   90.00
#
_symmetry.space_group_name_H-M   'P 1'
#
loop_
_entity.id
_entity.type
_entity.pdbx_description
1 polymer ?
#
loop_
_entity_poly.entity_id
_entity_poly.type
_entity_poly.pdbx_seq_one_letter_code
_entity_poly.pdbx_strand_id
1 'polypeptide(L)'
;MLLLFNSLITVFKDEWELVAIKLVIDFLIIPNNRKNTESIKIFSDSQSAIGILTLNWKSDNYGKTIHDIKIGILALKSEGIIVSIEWTPGHADIQGNELADQLAKKAAQEAEKIQSIPLFTKQDIQKGAKDSVMLKWQNRWDTSEKGRRYYAFQQNVKNTIPKDKPSTEIYRITTSLRTGYCNLNSYKSMICPALIDKCSCGQIETVDHYLLDCENYEEAREKLRSALYFITSKLTLESEVLLATTENDNYKHHIEDIQDLLGVFIKDTGRFTK
;
A
#
# COMPACT_ATOMS: atom_id res chain seq x y z
N MET A 1 33.02 22.34 -13.65
CA MET A 1 32.97 22.18 -12.19
C MET A 1 31.53 21.91 -11.81
N LEU A 2 31.29 20.69 -11.35
CA LEU A 2 30.09 20.05 -10.78
C LEU A 2 28.83 20.89 -10.51
N LEU A 3 27.67 20.36 -10.94
CA LEU A 3 26.63 19.70 -10.13
C LEU A 3 25.45 19.38 -11.07
N LEU A 4 25.33 18.13 -11.55
CA LEU A 4 24.44 17.09 -11.01
C LEU A 4 22.98 17.55 -10.79
N PHE A 5 22.13 17.27 -11.78
CA PHE A 5 20.76 16.80 -11.51
C PHE A 5 20.48 15.60 -12.41
N ASN A 6 20.87 14.44 -11.89
CA ASN A 6 20.43 13.13 -12.34
C ASN A 6 19.42 12.67 -11.27
N SER A 7 18.13 12.61 -11.60
CA SER A 7 17.09 11.75 -10.98
C SER A 7 15.70 12.32 -11.24
N LEU A 8 14.98 11.71 -12.20
CA LEU A 8 13.53 11.44 -12.13
C LEU A 8 12.98 10.72 -13.38
N ILE A 9 13.82 10.37 -14.36
CA ILE A 9 13.39 9.60 -15.53
C ILE A 9 14.17 8.28 -15.63
N THR A 10 14.12 7.47 -14.57
CA THR A 10 14.54 6.07 -14.63
C THR A 10 13.36 5.10 -14.75
N VAL A 11 12.13 5.61 -14.85
CA VAL A 11 10.91 4.80 -15.07
C VAL A 11 10.39 4.87 -16.52
N PHE A 12 10.87 5.82 -17.34
CA PHE A 12 10.18 6.19 -18.58
C PHE A 12 10.86 5.82 -19.91
N LYS A 13 12.07 5.21 -19.96
CA LYS A 13 12.69 4.92 -21.27
C LYS A 13 11.78 4.04 -22.13
N ASP A 14 11.19 3.01 -21.53
CA ASP A 14 10.31 2.06 -22.25
C ASP A 14 8.95 2.68 -22.62
N GLU A 15 8.44 3.62 -21.83
CA GLU A 15 7.18 4.32 -22.11
C GLU A 15 7.27 5.12 -23.40
N TRP A 16 8.31 5.94 -23.51
CA TRP A 16 8.51 6.80 -24.67
C TRP A 16 8.83 6.00 -25.93
N GLU A 17 9.51 4.87 -25.80
CA GLU A 17 9.76 3.94 -26.91
C GLU A 17 8.47 3.29 -27.43
N LEU A 18 7.60 2.80 -26.53
CA LEU A 18 6.29 2.29 -26.93
C LEU A 18 5.42 3.39 -27.55
N VAL A 19 5.46 4.62 -27.03
CA VAL A 19 4.73 5.77 -27.61
C VAL A 19 5.29 6.11 -28.99
N ALA A 20 6.61 6.11 -29.19
CA ALA A 20 7.24 6.38 -30.47
C ALA A 20 6.83 5.34 -31.52
N ILE A 21 6.87 4.05 -31.17
CA ILE A 21 6.40 2.96 -32.04
C ILE A 21 4.92 3.15 -32.38
N LYS A 22 4.08 3.50 -31.40
CA LYS A 22 2.66 3.78 -31.64
C LYS A 22 2.47 4.92 -32.65
N LEU A 23 3.21 6.02 -32.50
CA LEU A 23 3.13 7.15 -33.44
C LEU A 23 3.52 6.75 -34.86
N VAL A 24 4.55 5.91 -35.01
CA VAL A 24 4.93 5.35 -36.32
C VAL A 24 3.79 4.51 -36.89
N ILE A 25 3.19 3.62 -36.09
CA ILE A 25 2.06 2.79 -36.55
C ILE A 25 0.85 3.65 -36.93
N ASP A 26 0.47 4.63 -36.11
CA ASP A 26 -0.62 5.55 -36.39
C ASP A 26 -0.38 6.33 -37.70
N PHE A 27 0.86 6.77 -37.95
CA PHE A 27 1.27 7.42 -39.18
C PHE A 27 1.15 6.50 -40.39
N LEU A 28 1.58 5.24 -40.24
CA LEU A 28 1.58 4.23 -41.30
C LEU A 28 0.19 3.73 -41.68
N ILE A 29 -0.77 3.71 -40.75
CA ILE A 29 -2.15 3.29 -41.03
C ILE A 29 -2.79 4.17 -42.13
N ILE A 30 -2.39 5.43 -42.24
CA ILE A 30 -2.89 6.35 -43.27
C ILE A 30 -2.25 6.00 -44.63
N PRO A 31 -3.01 5.57 -45.65
CA PRO A 31 -2.44 5.09 -46.92
C PRO A 31 -1.55 6.09 -47.66
N ASN A 32 -1.86 7.38 -47.60
CA ASN A 32 -1.09 8.43 -48.26
C ASN A 32 0.28 8.69 -47.63
N ASN A 33 0.53 8.19 -46.41
CA ASN A 33 1.75 8.44 -45.67
C ASN A 33 2.85 7.40 -45.94
N ARG A 34 2.54 6.35 -46.68
CA ARG A 34 3.45 5.24 -46.96
C ARG A 34 3.57 5.00 -48.46
N LYS A 35 4.72 4.49 -48.88
CA LYS A 35 4.93 4.01 -50.24
C LYS A 35 4.15 2.69 -50.44
N ASN A 36 3.86 2.33 -51.69
CA ASN A 36 3.30 1.02 -51.98
C ASN A 36 4.36 -0.06 -51.71
N THR A 37 4.28 -0.71 -50.55
CA THR A 37 5.28 -1.66 -50.04
C THR A 37 4.60 -2.85 -49.40
N GLU A 38 5.11 -4.04 -49.65
CA GLU A 38 4.60 -5.28 -49.04
C GLU A 38 5.16 -5.51 -47.63
N SER A 39 6.24 -4.81 -47.26
CA SER A 39 6.84 -4.93 -45.91
C SER A 39 7.42 -3.61 -45.41
N ILE A 40 7.33 -3.42 -44.08
CA ILE A 40 7.86 -2.27 -43.35
C ILE A 40 8.63 -2.78 -42.14
N LYS A 41 9.83 -2.24 -41.92
CA LYS A 41 10.67 -2.54 -40.76
C LYS A 41 10.75 -1.33 -39.84
N ILE A 42 10.49 -1.54 -38.56
CA ILE A 42 10.66 -0.56 -37.48
C ILE A 42 11.85 -0.99 -36.63
N PHE A 43 12.84 -0.12 -36.47
CA PHE A 43 14.00 -0.37 -35.64
C PHE A 43 13.87 0.37 -34.30
N SER A 44 14.17 -0.29 -33.18
CA SER A 44 14.24 0.34 -31.85
C SER A 44 15.45 -0.20 -31.07
N ASP A 45 16.07 0.64 -30.26
CA ASP A 45 17.15 0.26 -29.36
C ASP A 45 16.64 -0.34 -28.03
N SER A 46 15.34 -0.29 -27.80
CA SER A 46 14.68 -0.76 -26.57
C SER A 46 14.31 -2.24 -26.63
N GLN A 47 15.20 -3.07 -26.07
CA GLN A 47 14.96 -4.52 -25.95
C GLN A 47 13.69 -4.84 -25.14
N SER A 48 13.39 -4.04 -24.13
CA SER A 48 12.18 -4.10 -23.32
C SER A 48 10.92 -3.83 -24.14
N ALA A 49 10.87 -2.73 -24.91
CA ALA A 49 9.73 -2.44 -25.78
C ALA A 49 9.51 -3.53 -26.83
N ILE A 50 10.60 -4.02 -27.44
CA ILE A 50 10.55 -5.12 -28.41
C ILE A 50 10.04 -6.41 -27.75
N GLY A 51 10.58 -6.79 -26.59
CA GLY A 51 10.16 -7.98 -25.85
C GLY A 51 8.70 -7.94 -25.41
N ILE A 52 8.19 -6.75 -25.02
CA ILE A 52 6.77 -6.56 -24.70
C ILE A 52 5.89 -6.79 -25.94
N LEU A 53 6.27 -6.21 -27.08
CA LEU A 53 5.45 -6.25 -28.31
C LEU A 53 5.52 -7.61 -29.02
N THR A 54 6.68 -8.26 -29.03
CA THR A 54 6.96 -9.46 -29.84
C THR A 54 7.01 -10.76 -29.03
N LEU A 55 7.49 -10.71 -27.78
CA LEU A 55 7.69 -11.89 -26.92
C LEU A 55 6.69 -11.98 -25.76
N ASN A 56 5.70 -11.08 -25.71
CA ASN A 56 4.69 -10.96 -24.65
C ASN A 56 5.30 -10.84 -23.24
N TRP A 57 6.40 -10.07 -23.09
CA TRP A 57 6.89 -9.69 -21.77
C TRP A 57 5.82 -8.90 -21.00
N LYS A 58 5.76 -9.10 -19.68
CA LYS A 58 4.78 -8.43 -18.82
C LYS A 58 5.08 -6.93 -18.72
N SER A 59 4.02 -6.12 -18.79
CA SER A 59 4.07 -4.69 -18.50
C SER A 59 2.81 -4.33 -17.71
N ASP A 60 2.98 -3.78 -16.51
CA ASP A 60 1.86 -3.50 -15.59
C ASP A 60 1.14 -2.18 -15.91
N ASN A 61 1.74 -1.29 -16.72
CA ASN A 61 1.27 0.09 -16.90
C ASN A 61 0.82 0.45 -18.32
N TYR A 62 1.14 -0.34 -19.37
CA TYR A 62 0.98 0.10 -20.78
C TYR A 62 0.00 -0.71 -21.61
N GLY A 63 -0.94 -1.43 -20.98
CA GLY A 63 -1.86 -2.34 -21.67
C GLY A 63 -2.62 -1.71 -22.84
N LYS A 64 -3.04 -0.44 -22.71
CA LYS A 64 -3.72 0.29 -23.80
C LYS A 64 -2.79 0.58 -24.97
N THR A 65 -1.63 1.19 -24.73
CA THR A 65 -0.65 1.51 -25.79
C THR A 65 -0.21 0.27 -26.55
N ILE A 66 0.09 -0.82 -25.82
CA ILE A 66 0.46 -2.12 -26.41
C ILE A 66 -0.68 -2.67 -27.26
N HIS A 67 -1.92 -2.58 -26.77
CA HIS A 67 -3.10 -3.03 -27.51
C HIS A 67 -3.28 -2.22 -28.80
N ASP A 68 -3.21 -0.89 -28.74
CA ASP A 68 -3.35 -0.01 -29.90
C ASP A 68 -2.28 -0.31 -30.97
N ILE A 69 -1.02 -0.52 -30.58
CA ILE A 69 0.06 -0.92 -31.50
C ILE A 69 -0.27 -2.25 -32.19
N LYS A 70 -0.68 -3.27 -31.41
CA LYS A 70 -1.01 -4.60 -31.96
C LYS A 70 -2.19 -4.54 -32.93
N ILE A 71 -3.23 -3.76 -32.62
CA ILE A 71 -4.37 -3.54 -33.52
C ILE A 71 -3.92 -2.82 -34.80
N GLY A 72 -3.07 -1.80 -34.71
CA GLY A 72 -2.55 -1.10 -35.87
C GLY A 72 -1.71 -1.99 -36.79
N ILE A 73 -0.86 -2.86 -36.22
CA ILE A 73 -0.10 -3.87 -37.00
C ILE A 73 -1.05 -4.85 -37.71
N LEU A 74 -2.12 -5.30 -37.03
CA LEU A 74 -3.12 -6.19 -37.64
C LEU A 74 -3.89 -5.50 -38.77
N ALA A 75 -4.21 -4.22 -38.63
CA ALA A 75 -4.84 -3.42 -39.68
C ALA A 75 -3.94 -3.36 -40.93
N LEU A 76 -2.66 -3.02 -40.76
CA LEU A 76 -1.68 -3.01 -41.86
C LEU A 76 -1.54 -4.39 -42.51
N LYS A 77 -1.55 -5.46 -41.71
CA LYS A 77 -1.52 -6.84 -42.23
C LYS A 77 -2.76 -7.18 -43.06
N SER A 78 -3.93 -6.69 -42.69
CA SER A 78 -5.16 -6.90 -43.47
C SER A 78 -5.13 -6.22 -44.84
N GLU A 79 -4.29 -5.19 -45.00
CA GLU A 79 -4.02 -4.50 -46.25
C GLU A 79 -2.84 -5.12 -47.03
N GLY A 80 -2.33 -6.27 -46.59
CA GLY A 80 -1.22 -6.98 -47.24
C GLY A 80 0.17 -6.49 -46.84
N ILE A 81 0.29 -5.66 -45.81
CA ILE A 81 1.57 -5.06 -45.38
C ILE A 81 2.10 -5.79 -44.14
N ILE A 82 3.29 -6.36 -44.25
CA ILE A 82 3.95 -7.04 -43.13
C ILE A 82 4.83 -6.05 -42.37
N VAL A 83 4.51 -5.80 -41.10
CA VAL A 83 5.32 -4.96 -40.22
C VAL A 83 6.20 -5.83 -39.32
N SER A 84 7.52 -5.63 -39.34
CA SER A 84 8.46 -6.21 -38.38
C SER A 84 9.05 -5.14 -37.45
N ILE A 85 9.25 -5.49 -36.19
CA ILE A 85 9.96 -4.65 -35.21
C ILE A 85 11.26 -5.37 -34.86
N GLU A 86 12.39 -4.74 -35.18
CA GLU A 86 13.73 -5.32 -35.09
C GLU A 86 14.61 -4.51 -34.13
N TRP A 87 15.49 -5.19 -33.41
CA TRP A 87 16.42 -4.53 -32.50
C TRP A 87 17.58 -3.91 -33.27
N THR A 88 17.92 -2.66 -32.92
CA THR A 88 19.14 -1.99 -33.38
C THR A 88 19.99 -1.60 -32.16
N PRO A 89 21.33 -1.70 -32.21
CA PRO A 89 22.15 -1.23 -31.11
C PRO A 89 22.07 0.30 -30.98
N GLY A 90 21.90 0.76 -29.74
CA GLY A 90 22.04 2.18 -29.38
C GLY A 90 23.51 2.61 -29.41
N HIS A 91 23.78 3.88 -29.76
CA HIS A 91 25.12 4.48 -29.74
C HIS A 91 26.20 3.72 -30.55
N ALA A 92 25.80 3.12 -31.67
CA ALA A 92 26.68 2.37 -32.57
C ALA A 92 26.96 3.11 -33.90
N ASP A 93 26.89 4.44 -33.91
CA ASP A 93 27.07 5.30 -35.09
C ASP A 93 26.13 4.96 -36.28
N ILE A 94 24.96 4.35 -35.98
CA ILE A 94 23.92 4.09 -36.98
C ILE A 94 23.15 5.38 -37.21
N GLN A 95 23.46 6.05 -38.31
CA GLN A 95 22.93 7.38 -38.66
C GLN A 95 21.42 7.54 -38.43
N GLY A 96 20.60 6.56 -38.81
CA GLY A 96 19.15 6.63 -38.62
C GLY A 96 18.70 6.56 -37.15
N ASN A 97 19.36 5.72 -36.35
CA ASN A 97 19.09 5.60 -34.92
C ASN A 97 19.53 6.85 -34.16
N GLU A 98 20.72 7.37 -34.50
CA GLU A 98 21.22 8.61 -33.90
C GLU A 98 20.34 9.81 -34.22
N LEU A 99 19.83 9.89 -35.44
CA LEU A 99 18.89 10.94 -35.83
C LEU A 99 17.59 10.83 -35.03
N ALA A 100 17.05 9.62 -34.83
CA ALA A 100 15.86 9.40 -34.02
C ALA A 100 16.08 9.84 -32.56
N ASP A 101 17.20 9.42 -31.95
CA ASP A 101 17.61 9.81 -30.60
C ASP A 101 17.76 11.33 -30.46
N GLN A 102 18.39 11.99 -31.44
CA GLN A 102 18.56 13.45 -31.45
C GLN A 102 17.22 14.17 -31.53
N LEU A 103 16.31 13.71 -32.39
CA LEU A 103 14.97 14.29 -32.52
C LEU A 103 14.15 14.09 -31.25
N ALA A 104 14.21 12.91 -30.63
CA ALA A 104 13.55 12.63 -29.36
C ALA A 104 14.07 13.56 -28.23
N LYS A 105 15.40 13.72 -28.13
CA LYS A 105 16.02 14.64 -27.14
C LYS A 105 15.61 16.08 -27.38
N LYS A 106 15.57 16.53 -28.63
CA LYS A 106 15.16 17.89 -28.97
C LYS A 106 13.69 18.14 -28.60
N ALA A 107 12.81 17.19 -28.93
CA ALA A 107 11.39 17.27 -28.57
C ALA A 107 11.19 17.33 -27.04
N ALA A 108 11.95 16.54 -26.27
CA ALA A 108 11.90 16.59 -24.80
C ALA A 108 12.32 17.97 -24.26
N GLN A 109 13.41 18.55 -24.79
CA GLN A 109 13.89 19.89 -24.40
C GLN A 109 12.89 21.00 -24.76
N GLU A 110 12.18 20.87 -25.88
CA GLU A 110 11.13 21.82 -26.27
C GLU A 110 9.88 21.67 -25.38
N ALA A 111 9.50 20.44 -25.04
CA ALA A 111 8.38 20.16 -24.15
C ALA A 111 8.58 20.75 -22.74
N GLU A 112 9.80 20.69 -22.19
CA GLU A 112 10.15 21.31 -20.90
C GLU A 112 9.93 22.84 -20.91
N LYS A 113 10.18 23.51 -22.04
CA LYS A 113 9.99 24.96 -22.18
C LYS A 113 8.51 25.37 -22.24
N ILE A 114 7.63 24.45 -22.61
CA ILE A 114 6.19 24.67 -22.78
C ILE A 114 5.44 24.45 -21.45
N GLN A 115 6.04 23.75 -20.48
CA GLN A 115 5.32 23.20 -19.35
C GLN A 115 5.09 24.22 -18.22
N SER A 116 3.88 24.78 -18.15
CA SER A 116 3.35 25.53 -16.99
C SER A 116 2.34 24.73 -16.15
N ILE A 117 2.00 23.51 -16.59
CA ILE A 117 1.00 22.65 -15.93
C ILE A 117 1.69 21.35 -15.50
N PRO A 118 1.66 20.97 -14.22
CA PRO A 118 2.19 19.69 -13.76
C PRO A 118 1.51 18.53 -14.50
N LEU A 119 2.28 17.68 -15.16
CA LEU A 119 1.79 16.41 -15.68
C LEU A 119 1.54 15.47 -14.50
N PHE A 120 0.30 15.34 -14.06
CA PHE A 120 -0.07 14.33 -13.08
C PHE A 120 -0.19 12.97 -13.76
N THR A 121 0.56 11.98 -13.26
CA THR A 121 0.38 10.60 -13.69
C THR A 121 -0.94 10.04 -13.14
N LYS A 122 -1.41 8.94 -13.73
CA LYS A 122 -2.54 8.17 -13.16
C LYS A 122 -2.26 7.77 -11.70
N GLN A 123 -1.01 7.46 -11.38
CA GLN A 123 -0.60 7.09 -10.02
C GLN A 123 -0.71 8.28 -9.07
N ASP A 124 -0.32 9.49 -9.50
CA ASP A 124 -0.45 10.72 -8.71
C ASP A 124 -1.91 11.03 -8.39
N ILE A 125 -2.79 10.90 -9.40
CA ILE A 125 -4.24 11.10 -9.23
C ILE A 125 -4.80 10.06 -8.24
N GLN A 126 -4.43 8.78 -8.40
CA GLN A 126 -4.87 7.72 -7.49
C GLN A 126 -4.37 7.94 -6.06
N LYS A 127 -3.12 8.38 -5.90
CA LYS A 127 -2.54 8.70 -4.59
C LYS A 127 -3.27 9.88 -3.96
N GLY A 128 -3.45 10.98 -4.69
CA GLY A 128 -4.18 12.15 -4.20
C GLY A 128 -5.63 11.83 -3.80
N ALA A 129 -6.31 10.97 -4.58
CA ALA A 129 -7.65 10.50 -4.23
C ALA A 129 -7.65 9.68 -2.92
N LYS A 130 -6.71 8.73 -2.76
CA LYS A 130 -6.56 7.95 -1.52
C LYS A 130 -6.26 8.86 -0.33
N ASP A 131 -5.32 9.79 -0.48
CA ASP A 131 -4.94 10.71 0.59
C ASP A 131 -6.11 11.61 1.01
N SER A 132 -6.91 12.10 0.04
CA SER A 132 -8.13 12.87 0.31
C SER A 132 -9.16 12.07 1.11
N VAL A 133 -9.39 10.80 0.73
CA VAL A 133 -10.31 9.90 1.46
C VAL A 133 -9.80 9.63 2.87
N MET A 134 -8.51 9.32 3.02
CA MET A 134 -7.92 9.05 4.33
C MET A 134 -7.98 10.28 5.25
N LEU A 135 -7.74 11.47 4.72
CA LEU A 135 -7.86 12.71 5.49
C LEU A 135 -9.30 12.94 5.97
N LYS A 136 -10.29 12.75 5.09
CA LYS A 136 -11.70 12.85 5.48
C LYS A 136 -12.08 11.82 6.54
N TRP A 137 -11.56 10.60 6.43
CA TRP A 137 -11.79 9.56 7.43
C TRP A 137 -11.14 9.89 8.77
N GLN A 138 -9.89 10.35 8.77
CA GLN A 138 -9.18 10.80 9.97
C GLN A 138 -9.94 11.93 10.68
N ASN A 139 -10.35 12.97 9.94
CA ASN A 139 -11.12 14.07 10.51
C ASN A 139 -12.42 13.58 11.15
N ARG A 140 -13.16 12.69 10.48
CA ARG A 140 -14.38 12.10 11.06
C ARG A 140 -14.08 11.25 12.29
N TRP A 141 -12.94 10.57 12.31
CA TRP A 141 -12.50 9.74 13.42
C TRP A 141 -12.17 10.59 14.66
N ASP A 142 -11.47 11.70 14.45
CA ASP A 142 -11.10 12.67 15.50
C ASP A 142 -12.34 13.37 16.07
N THR A 143 -13.32 13.76 15.24
CA THR A 143 -14.46 14.59 15.68
C THR A 143 -15.73 13.82 16.03
N SER A 144 -15.80 12.52 15.78
CA SER A 144 -17.00 11.72 16.10
C SER A 144 -17.30 11.75 17.62
N GLU A 145 -18.50 11.37 18.05
CA GLU A 145 -18.81 11.11 19.48
C GLU A 145 -18.81 9.60 19.79
N LYS A 146 -18.84 8.77 18.74
CA LYS A 146 -18.88 7.31 18.84
C LYS A 146 -17.47 6.73 18.85
N GLY A 147 -17.28 5.63 19.57
CA GLY A 147 -16.01 4.89 19.59
C GLY A 147 -14.90 5.58 20.38
N ARG A 148 -15.23 6.47 21.32
CA ARG A 148 -14.26 7.26 22.11
C ARG A 148 -13.33 6.41 22.96
N ARG A 149 -13.84 5.32 23.54
CA ARG A 149 -12.98 4.34 24.21
C ARG A 149 -11.94 3.76 23.25
N TYR A 150 -12.36 3.34 22.05
CA TYR A 150 -11.44 2.79 21.05
C TYR A 150 -10.44 3.85 20.52
N TYR A 151 -10.85 5.11 20.44
CA TYR A 151 -9.99 6.23 20.03
C TYR A 151 -8.78 6.42 20.94
N ALA A 152 -8.93 6.18 22.26
CA ALA A 152 -7.81 6.25 23.19
C ALA A 152 -6.65 5.30 22.81
N PHE A 153 -6.95 4.16 22.19
CA PHE A 153 -5.96 3.17 21.77
C PHE A 153 -5.56 3.31 20.28
N GLN A 154 -6.50 3.77 19.43
CA GLN A 154 -6.32 3.98 17.99
C GLN A 154 -6.69 5.40 17.59
N GLN A 155 -5.71 6.30 17.54
CA GLN A 155 -5.95 7.68 17.09
C GLN A 155 -5.82 7.82 15.57
N ASN A 156 -4.96 7.03 14.92
CA ASN A 156 -4.69 7.13 13.48
C ASN A 156 -5.43 6.05 12.67
N VAL A 157 -6.19 6.44 11.66
CA VAL A 157 -6.93 5.49 10.78
C VAL A 157 -6.03 4.70 9.83
N LYS A 158 -4.80 5.18 9.56
CA LYS A 158 -3.84 4.52 8.65
C LYS A 158 -3.17 3.30 9.26
N ASN A 159 -3.20 3.15 10.58
CA ASN A 159 -2.57 2.02 11.25
C ASN A 159 -3.41 0.77 10.99
N THR A 160 -2.99 0.01 9.99
CA THR A 160 -3.57 -1.30 9.67
C THR A 160 -3.22 -2.30 10.75
N ILE A 161 -4.17 -3.20 11.01
CA ILE A 161 -3.99 -4.41 11.81
C ILE A 161 -2.64 -5.07 11.46
N PRO A 162 -1.78 -5.40 12.44
CA PRO A 162 -0.52 -6.07 12.18
C PRO A 162 -0.70 -7.29 11.26
N LYS A 163 0.21 -7.44 10.30
CA LYS A 163 0.16 -8.54 9.32
C LYS A 163 0.39 -9.89 10.00
N ASP A 164 1.20 -9.90 11.04
CA ASP A 164 1.46 -11.04 11.91
C ASP A 164 0.45 -11.01 13.04
N LYS A 165 -0.65 -11.73 12.85
CA LYS A 165 -1.76 -11.72 13.81
C LYS A 165 -1.43 -12.67 14.97
N PRO A 166 -1.63 -12.27 16.24
CA PRO A 166 -1.93 -13.26 17.27
C PRO A 166 -3.12 -14.11 16.81
N SER A 167 -3.31 -15.31 17.37
CA SER A 167 -4.40 -16.20 16.92
C SER A 167 -5.72 -15.45 16.77
N THR A 168 -6.52 -15.76 15.74
CA THR A 168 -7.77 -15.04 15.41
C THR A 168 -8.66 -14.79 16.64
N GLU A 169 -8.61 -15.69 17.61
CA GLU A 169 -9.27 -15.58 18.89
C GLU A 169 -8.72 -14.46 19.79
N ILE A 170 -7.42 -14.39 20.03
CA ILE A 170 -6.78 -13.34 20.85
C ILE A 170 -7.00 -11.97 20.24
N TYR A 171 -6.90 -11.86 18.91
CA TYR A 171 -7.20 -10.61 18.21
C TYR A 171 -8.66 -10.16 18.46
N ARG A 172 -9.61 -11.10 18.43
CA ARG A 172 -11.03 -10.81 18.70
C ARG A 172 -11.25 -10.39 20.16
N ILE A 173 -10.60 -11.06 21.12
CA ILE A 173 -10.69 -10.73 22.54
C ILE A 173 -10.09 -9.35 22.81
N THR A 174 -8.87 -9.07 22.35
CA THR A 174 -8.22 -7.76 22.54
C THR A 174 -9.01 -6.63 21.89
N THR A 175 -9.59 -6.84 20.70
CA THR A 175 -10.51 -5.88 20.08
C THR A 175 -11.75 -5.63 20.94
N SER A 176 -12.33 -6.68 21.54
CA SER A 176 -13.46 -6.54 22.46
C SER A 176 -13.09 -5.75 23.73
N LEU A 177 -11.89 -5.96 24.28
CA LEU A 177 -11.39 -5.23 25.45
C LEU A 177 -11.16 -3.74 25.14
N ARG A 178 -10.59 -3.43 23.95
CA ARG A 178 -10.40 -2.05 23.45
C ARG A 178 -11.71 -1.31 23.28
N THR A 179 -12.73 -1.97 22.73
CA THR A 179 -14.05 -1.35 22.53
C THR A 179 -14.88 -1.32 23.82
N GLY A 180 -14.55 -2.15 24.80
CA GLY A 180 -15.36 -2.37 26.01
C GLY A 180 -16.51 -3.36 25.79
N TYR A 181 -16.79 -3.75 24.54
CA TYR A 181 -17.83 -4.71 24.18
C TYR A 181 -17.36 -6.16 24.36
N CYS A 182 -16.96 -6.51 25.58
CA CYS A 182 -16.30 -7.76 25.91
C CYS A 182 -17.14 -8.64 26.85
N ASN A 183 -16.82 -9.93 26.92
CA ASN A 183 -17.54 -10.92 27.73
C ASN A 183 -17.29 -10.80 29.25
N LEU A 184 -17.19 -9.58 29.77
CA LEU A 184 -17.04 -9.25 31.19
C LEU A 184 -18.39 -8.85 31.79
N ASN A 185 -18.55 -9.05 33.09
CA ASN A 185 -19.84 -8.94 33.78
C ASN A 185 -20.37 -7.50 33.80
N SER A 186 -19.50 -6.49 33.87
CA SER A 186 -19.91 -5.08 33.73
C SER A 186 -20.65 -4.80 32.42
N TYR A 187 -20.10 -5.25 31.28
CA TYR A 187 -20.75 -5.08 29.97
C TYR A 187 -22.02 -5.93 29.83
N LYS A 188 -21.99 -7.18 30.33
CA LYS A 188 -23.17 -8.05 30.31
C LYS A 188 -24.34 -7.45 31.09
N SER A 189 -24.08 -6.92 32.28
CA SER A 189 -25.10 -6.27 33.12
C SER A 189 -25.64 -4.99 32.46
N MET A 190 -24.78 -4.24 31.77
CA MET A 190 -25.20 -3.06 31.00
C MET A 190 -26.20 -3.42 29.87
N ILE A 191 -26.04 -4.56 29.20
CA ILE A 191 -26.98 -5.02 28.16
C ILE A 191 -28.20 -5.71 28.77
N CYS A 192 -28.02 -6.47 29.84
CA CYS A 192 -29.06 -7.23 30.51
C CYS A 192 -28.99 -6.95 32.02
N PRO A 193 -29.81 -6.00 32.54
CA PRO A 193 -29.77 -5.58 33.94
C PRO A 193 -30.06 -6.68 34.97
N ALA A 194 -30.60 -7.82 34.54
CA ALA A 194 -30.80 -8.99 35.40
C ALA A 194 -29.50 -9.73 35.74
N LEU A 195 -28.40 -9.46 35.02
CA LEU A 195 -27.09 -10.07 35.27
C LEU A 195 -26.30 -9.27 36.29
N ILE A 196 -25.54 -9.99 37.13
CA ILE A 196 -24.66 -9.42 38.14
C ILE A 196 -23.39 -8.90 37.46
N ASP A 197 -22.97 -7.69 37.80
CA ASP A 197 -21.78 -7.01 37.26
C ASP A 197 -20.47 -7.40 37.97
N LYS A 198 -20.57 -8.10 39.09
CA LYS A 198 -19.44 -8.51 39.95
C LYS A 198 -18.66 -9.69 39.41
N CYS A 199 -17.34 -9.63 39.58
CA CYS A 199 -16.41 -10.76 39.47
C CYS A 199 -16.55 -11.68 40.68
N SER A 200 -16.00 -12.90 40.61
CA SER A 200 -15.95 -13.83 41.74
C SER A 200 -15.12 -13.34 42.92
N CYS A 201 -14.20 -12.39 42.71
CA CYS A 201 -13.50 -11.68 43.79
C CYS A 201 -14.37 -10.61 44.50
N GLY A 202 -15.60 -10.38 44.03
CA GLY A 202 -16.57 -9.48 44.65
C GLY A 202 -16.56 -8.03 44.15
N GLN A 203 -15.57 -7.61 43.34
CA GLN A 203 -15.50 -6.29 42.70
C GLN A 203 -16.23 -6.25 41.36
N ILE A 204 -16.54 -5.06 40.85
CA ILE A 204 -17.17 -4.89 39.52
C ILE A 204 -16.19 -5.33 38.43
N GLU A 205 -16.62 -6.24 37.54
CA GLU A 205 -15.75 -6.82 36.52
C GLU A 205 -15.64 -5.91 35.28
N THR A 206 -14.90 -4.80 35.41
CA THR A 206 -14.53 -3.92 34.30
C THR A 206 -13.31 -4.46 33.52
N VAL A 207 -13.00 -3.86 32.37
CA VAL A 207 -11.77 -4.19 31.62
C VAL A 207 -10.53 -3.90 32.46
N ASP A 208 -10.49 -2.76 33.15
CA ASP A 208 -9.36 -2.38 34.00
C ASP A 208 -9.25 -3.31 35.20
N HIS A 209 -10.37 -3.70 35.81
CA HIS A 209 -10.36 -4.71 36.86
C HIS A 209 -9.76 -6.04 36.38
N TYR A 210 -10.17 -6.53 35.20
CA TYR A 210 -9.60 -7.75 34.62
C TYR A 210 -8.09 -7.59 34.35
N LEU A 211 -7.68 -6.51 33.67
CA LEU A 211 -6.31 -6.30 33.21
C LEU A 211 -5.33 -5.83 34.27
N LEU A 212 -5.78 -5.17 35.34
CA LEU A 212 -4.91 -4.48 36.30
C LEU A 212 -5.13 -4.91 37.76
N ASP A 213 -6.37 -5.24 38.18
CA ASP A 213 -6.70 -5.25 39.63
C ASP A 213 -7.17 -6.59 40.22
N CYS A 214 -7.70 -7.50 39.40
CA CYS A 214 -8.36 -8.70 39.91
C CYS A 214 -7.39 -9.70 40.56
N GLU A 215 -7.60 -9.99 41.83
CA GLU A 215 -6.78 -10.93 42.63
C GLU A 215 -6.75 -12.34 42.03
N ASN A 216 -7.83 -12.77 41.36
CA ASN A 216 -7.91 -14.09 40.73
C ASN A 216 -6.91 -14.27 39.57
N TYR A 217 -6.38 -13.17 39.02
CA TYR A 217 -5.48 -13.21 37.87
C TYR A 217 -4.07 -12.73 38.22
N GLU A 218 -3.73 -12.61 39.50
CA GLU A 218 -2.47 -12.01 39.93
C GLU A 218 -1.25 -12.82 39.48
N GLU A 219 -1.32 -14.16 39.52
CA GLU A 219 -0.21 -15.00 39.06
C GLU A 219 0.10 -14.77 37.56
N ALA A 220 -0.94 -14.71 36.72
CA ALA A 220 -0.79 -14.42 35.29
C ALA A 220 -0.29 -12.98 35.07
N ARG A 221 -0.76 -12.03 35.90
CA ARG A 221 -0.36 -10.63 35.85
C ARG A 221 1.10 -10.43 36.23
N GLU A 222 1.62 -11.15 37.21
CA GLU A 222 3.03 -11.11 37.60
C GLU A 222 3.95 -11.63 36.50
N LYS A 223 3.55 -12.70 35.78
CA LYS A 223 4.27 -13.17 34.59
C LYS A 223 4.30 -12.10 33.50
N LEU A 224 3.15 -11.46 33.25
CA LEU A 224 3.03 -10.36 32.30
C LEU A 224 3.90 -9.16 32.70
N ARG A 225 3.84 -8.69 33.96
CA ARG A 225 4.66 -7.58 34.49
C ARG A 225 6.14 -7.86 34.37
N SER A 226 6.57 -9.07 34.72
CA SER A 226 7.97 -9.50 34.61
C SER A 226 8.45 -9.45 33.15
N ALA A 227 7.68 -10.02 32.22
CA ALA A 227 8.02 -10.01 30.80
C ALA A 227 8.03 -8.58 30.21
N LEU A 228 7.04 -7.76 30.57
CA LEU A 228 6.96 -6.36 30.15
C LEU A 228 8.13 -5.52 30.66
N TYR A 229 8.62 -5.78 31.87
CA TYR A 229 9.76 -5.08 32.44
C TYR A 229 11.02 -5.29 31.59
N PHE A 230 11.27 -6.50 31.10
CA PHE A 230 12.44 -6.78 30.23
C PHE A 230 12.42 -6.01 28.91
N ILE A 231 11.23 -5.66 28.42
CA ILE A 231 11.05 -5.02 27.11
C ILE A 231 10.92 -3.50 27.26
N THR A 232 10.15 -3.04 28.25
CA THR A 232 9.78 -1.62 28.41
C THR A 232 10.55 -0.91 29.52
N SER A 233 11.32 -1.65 30.34
CA SER A 233 11.93 -1.16 31.58
C SER A 233 10.93 -0.55 32.58
N LYS A 234 9.64 -0.88 32.46
CA LYS A 234 8.57 -0.43 33.35
C LYS A 234 7.83 -1.62 33.94
N LEU A 235 7.58 -1.55 35.25
CA LEU A 235 6.93 -2.61 36.02
C LEU A 235 5.39 -2.56 35.92
N THR A 236 4.84 -1.35 35.71
CA THR A 236 3.40 -1.11 35.64
C THR A 236 3.05 -0.44 34.33
N LEU A 237 2.11 -1.04 33.59
CA LEU A 237 1.55 -0.47 32.37
C LEU A 237 0.05 -0.28 32.55
N GLU A 238 -0.43 0.89 32.13
CA GLU A 238 -1.85 1.22 32.11
C GLU A 238 -2.58 0.45 30.99
N SER A 239 -3.91 0.34 31.07
CA SER A 239 -4.69 -0.39 30.06
C SER A 239 -4.55 0.25 28.68
N GLU A 240 -4.30 1.55 28.61
CA GLU A 240 -3.91 2.34 27.43
C GLU A 240 -2.69 1.77 26.72
N VAL A 241 -1.67 1.34 27.47
CA VAL A 241 -0.44 0.79 26.90
C VAL A 241 -0.63 -0.68 26.51
N LEU A 242 -1.27 -1.48 27.37
CA LEU A 242 -1.52 -2.90 27.09
C LEU A 242 -2.41 -3.10 25.87
N LEU A 243 -3.41 -2.25 25.69
CA LEU A 243 -4.39 -2.35 24.62
C LEU A 243 -4.05 -1.48 23.40
N ALA A 244 -2.93 -0.74 23.41
CA ALA A 244 -2.54 0.12 22.30
C ALA A 244 -2.47 -0.64 20.96
N THR A 245 -2.94 0.02 19.90
CA THR A 245 -2.83 -0.44 18.50
C THR A 245 -1.95 0.48 17.68
N THR A 246 -1.51 1.59 18.26
CA THR A 246 -0.78 2.65 17.58
C THR A 246 0.55 2.92 18.23
N GLU A 247 1.42 3.47 17.39
CA GLU A 247 2.71 4.05 17.74
C GLU A 247 2.56 5.08 18.87
N ASN A 248 2.58 4.63 20.12
CA ASN A 248 3.06 5.48 21.20
C ASN A 248 4.56 5.60 20.95
N ASP A 249 5.10 6.81 20.75
CA ASP A 249 6.51 7.04 20.43
C ASP A 249 7.46 6.31 21.41
N ASN A 250 7.02 6.12 22.66
CA ASN A 250 7.79 5.42 23.68
C ASN A 250 7.83 3.89 23.54
N TYR A 251 6.86 3.28 22.86
CA TYR A 251 6.72 1.81 22.77
C TYR A 251 6.49 1.29 21.35
N LYS A 252 6.63 2.15 20.34
CA LYS A 252 6.41 1.83 18.92
C LYS A 252 7.11 0.54 18.48
N HIS A 253 8.31 0.28 19.00
CA HIS A 253 9.11 -0.91 18.69
C HIS A 253 8.74 -2.16 19.48
N HIS A 254 7.83 -2.05 20.45
CA HIS A 254 7.46 -3.11 21.38
C HIS A 254 5.96 -3.46 21.35
N ILE A 255 5.16 -2.81 20.51
CA ILE A 255 3.69 -3.03 20.46
C ILE A 255 3.36 -4.47 20.13
N GLU A 256 4.07 -5.08 19.18
CA GLU A 256 3.84 -6.49 18.81
C GLU A 256 4.15 -7.41 19.99
N ASP A 257 5.31 -7.23 20.62
CA ASP A 257 5.69 -7.98 21.82
C ASP A 257 4.67 -7.82 22.96
N ILE A 258 4.20 -6.59 23.21
CA ILE A 258 3.19 -6.29 24.24
C ILE A 258 1.87 -7.01 23.91
N GLN A 259 1.45 -7.03 22.65
CA GLN A 259 0.24 -7.71 22.22
C GLN A 259 0.35 -9.24 22.35
N ASP A 260 1.52 -9.81 22.08
CA ASP A 260 1.78 -11.23 22.25
C ASP A 260 1.78 -11.63 23.73
N LEU A 261 2.45 -10.84 24.58
CA LEU A 261 2.43 -11.05 26.03
C LEU A 261 1.01 -10.90 26.62
N LEU A 262 0.24 -9.93 26.14
CA LEU A 262 -1.18 -9.81 26.49
C LEU A 262 -1.97 -11.04 26.03
N GLY A 263 -1.64 -11.60 24.87
CA GLY A 263 -2.22 -12.85 24.38
C GLY A 263 -1.92 -14.05 25.29
N VAL A 264 -0.70 -14.14 25.85
CA VAL A 264 -0.34 -15.15 26.85
C VAL A 264 -1.14 -14.94 28.13
N PHE A 265 -1.19 -13.71 28.65
CA PHE A 265 -2.00 -13.37 29.82
C PHE A 265 -3.46 -13.80 29.67
N ILE A 266 -4.09 -13.47 28.53
CA ILE A 266 -5.48 -13.84 28.26
C ILE A 266 -5.69 -15.35 28.31
N LYS A 267 -4.76 -16.13 27.75
CA LYS A 267 -4.81 -17.61 27.78
C LYS A 267 -4.65 -18.13 29.21
N ASP A 268 -3.66 -17.63 29.94
CA ASP A 268 -3.35 -18.06 31.30
C ASP A 268 -4.52 -17.79 32.26
N THR A 269 -5.25 -16.68 32.07
CA THR A 269 -6.42 -16.38 32.90
C THR A 269 -7.60 -17.33 32.70
N GLY A 270 -7.69 -18.01 31.55
CA GLY A 270 -8.85 -18.83 31.18
C GLY A 270 -10.20 -18.08 31.14
N ARG A 271 -10.21 -16.75 31.30
CA ARG A 271 -11.45 -15.98 31.49
C ARG A 271 -12.31 -15.88 30.22
N PHE A 272 -11.68 -16.02 29.07
CA PHE A 272 -12.34 -15.94 27.76
C PHE A 272 -12.40 -17.27 27.02
N THR A 273 -11.81 -18.34 27.57
CA THR A 273 -11.94 -19.70 27.05
C THR A 273 -13.28 -20.28 27.47
N LYS A 274 -14.03 -20.85 26.52
CA LYS A 274 -15.25 -21.61 26.78
C LYS A 274 -14.93 -23.05 27.12
#